data_AF-A0A803PLZ9-F1
#
_entry.id   AF-A0A803PLZ9-F1
#
_cell.length_a   1.000
_cell.length_b   1.000
_cell.length_c   1.000
_cell.angle_alpha   90.00
_cell.angle_beta   90.00
_cell.angle_gamma   90.00
#
_symmetry.space_group_name_H-M   'P 1'
#
loop_
_entity.id
_entity.type
_entity.pdbx_description
1 polymer ?
#
loop_
_entity_poly.entity_id
_entity_poly.type
_entity_poly.pdbx_seq_one_letter_code
_entity_poly.pdbx_strand_id
1 'polypeptide(L)'
;MAKVGFSLIGVVLYASLLQLLLSKAQSSSPSNSNSNSLDFIKASCKATTYPALCVHSLSAFATKIRRSQRQLSQTALAVSLSKAKSASDFVSKMTRVKGITPRERAAVKDCIENMADTVDRLSQSVRELGHMGSGQDFVWHMSNVQTWVSAALTDENTCLDGFGGRGMNNGNVKAAIRRRVVSVAQVTSNALALVNCFASKHHHP
;
A
#
# COMPACT_ATOMS: atom_id res chain seq x y z
N MET A 1 36.49 -67.79 -5.58
CA MET A 1 35.70 -66.88 -4.73
C MET A 1 36.52 -65.61 -4.51
N ALA A 2 36.23 -64.52 -5.22
CA ALA A 2 36.95 -63.26 -5.05
C ALA A 2 36.25 -62.43 -3.95
N LYS A 3 36.97 -62.15 -2.85
CA LYS A 3 36.49 -61.26 -1.78
C LYS A 3 36.73 -59.82 -2.22
N VAL A 4 35.65 -59.07 -2.46
CA VAL A 4 35.72 -57.63 -2.69
C VAL A 4 35.99 -56.96 -1.34
N GLY A 5 37.24 -56.58 -1.09
CA GLY A 5 37.63 -55.85 0.11
C GLY A 5 37.30 -54.37 -0.06
N PHE A 6 36.28 -53.87 0.63
CA PHE A 6 36.00 -52.44 0.68
C PHE A 6 37.04 -51.77 1.57
N SER A 7 37.95 -51.00 0.96
CA SER A 7 38.88 -50.14 1.70
C SER A 7 38.10 -49.11 2.51
N LEU A 8 38.47 -48.92 3.78
CA LEU A 8 37.87 -47.94 4.70
C LEU A 8 37.79 -46.53 4.08
N ILE A 9 38.77 -46.18 3.23
CA ILE A 9 38.82 -44.91 2.51
C ILE A 9 37.64 -44.78 1.53
N GLY A 10 37.28 -45.87 0.83
CA GLY A 10 36.15 -45.88 -0.12
C GLY A 10 34.79 -45.73 0.57
N VAL A 11 34.65 -46.29 1.77
CA VAL A 11 33.42 -46.16 2.58
C VAL A 11 33.25 -44.72 3.08
N VAL A 12 34.35 -44.08 3.53
CA VAL A 12 34.33 -42.69 4.00
C VAL A 12 34.00 -41.73 2.85
N LEU A 13 34.62 -41.90 1.68
CA LEU A 13 34.34 -41.05 0.51
C LEU A 13 32.88 -41.19 0.03
N TYR A 14 32.33 -42.41 0.04
CA TYR A 14 30.93 -42.64 -0.30
C TYR A 14 29.98 -41.99 0.71
N ALA A 15 30.27 -42.08 2.01
CA ALA A 15 29.48 -41.45 3.06
C ALA A 15 29.50 -39.90 2.97
N SER A 16 30.67 -39.31 2.71
CA SER A 16 30.81 -37.85 2.53
C SER A 16 30.09 -37.34 1.27
N LEU A 17 30.11 -38.13 0.18
CA LEU A 17 29.38 -37.79 -1.04
C LEU A 17 27.86 -37.86 -0.82
N LEU A 18 27.38 -38.86 -0.06
CA LEU A 18 25.96 -39.01 0.29
C LEU A 18 25.44 -37.83 1.14
N GLN A 19 26.25 -37.32 2.07
CA GLN A 19 25.92 -36.14 2.89
C GLN A 19 25.82 -34.85 2.06
N LEU A 20 26.67 -34.66 1.05
CA LEU A 20 26.57 -33.51 0.13
C LEU A 20 25.29 -33.56 -0.72
N LEU A 21 24.85 -34.74 -1.13
CA LEU A 21 23.64 -34.92 -1.95
C LEU A 21 22.35 -34.70 -1.14
N LEU A 22 22.34 -35.01 0.15
CA LEU A 22 21.19 -34.80 1.06
C LEU A 22 20.99 -33.33 1.49
N SER A 23 21.95 -32.45 1.24
CA SER A 23 21.91 -31.05 1.72
C SER A 23 21.04 -30.11 0.86
N LYS A 24 20.40 -30.61 -0.22
CA LYS A 24 19.59 -29.79 -1.16
C LYS A 24 18.08 -29.89 -0.99
N ALA A 25 17.59 -30.48 0.10
CA ALA A 25 16.16 -30.55 0.41
C ALA A 25 15.82 -29.80 1.71
N GLN A 26 16.15 -28.51 1.78
CA GLN A 26 15.61 -27.65 2.85
C GLN A 26 14.36 -26.96 2.31
N SER A 27 13.24 -27.65 2.40
CA SER A 27 11.91 -27.04 2.25
C SER A 27 11.74 -26.02 3.38
N SER A 28 11.84 -24.73 3.07
CA SER A 28 11.52 -23.66 4.01
C SER A 28 10.04 -23.76 4.38
N SER A 29 9.72 -24.26 5.57
CA SER A 29 8.38 -24.15 6.13
C SER A 29 7.97 -22.66 6.14
N PRO A 30 6.71 -22.31 5.80
CA PRO A 30 6.28 -20.93 5.90
C PRO A 30 6.48 -20.48 7.35
N SER A 31 7.29 -19.44 7.53
CA SER A 31 7.68 -18.95 8.85
C SER A 31 6.43 -18.57 9.65
N ASN A 32 6.33 -19.07 10.88
CA ASN A 32 5.24 -18.79 11.81
C ASN A 32 5.10 -17.27 12.12
N SER A 33 6.10 -16.45 11.76
CA SER A 33 6.05 -14.99 11.84
C SER A 33 5.18 -14.34 10.75
N ASN A 34 5.09 -14.95 9.56
CA ASN A 34 4.30 -14.40 8.44
C ASN A 34 2.79 -14.61 8.65
N SER A 35 2.37 -15.76 9.17
CA SER A 35 0.98 -16.04 9.54
C SER A 35 0.49 -15.02 10.58
N ASN A 36 1.26 -14.84 11.66
CA ASN A 36 0.96 -13.87 12.72
C ASN A 36 0.89 -12.41 12.23
N SER A 37 1.72 -12.04 11.25
CA SER A 37 1.71 -10.68 10.66
C SER A 37 0.49 -10.47 9.76
N LEU A 38 0.11 -11.50 8.99
CA LEU A 38 -1.10 -11.48 8.17
C LEU A 38 -2.36 -11.36 9.04
N ASP A 39 -2.43 -12.09 10.14
CA ASP A 39 -3.57 -12.02 11.06
C ASP A 39 -3.65 -10.67 11.77
N PHE A 40 -2.52 -10.05 12.09
CA PHE A 40 -2.48 -8.67 12.57
C PHE A 40 -3.02 -7.66 11.53
N ILE A 41 -2.66 -7.82 10.25
CA ILE A 41 -3.20 -6.98 9.16
C ILE A 41 -4.71 -7.18 9.05
N LYS A 42 -5.19 -8.43 9.01
CA LYS A 42 -6.63 -8.73 8.96
C LYS A 42 -7.39 -8.10 10.13
N ALA A 43 -6.86 -8.23 11.34
CA ALA A 43 -7.48 -7.66 12.54
C ALA A 43 -7.54 -6.12 12.46
N SER A 44 -6.45 -5.47 12.08
CA SER A 44 -6.40 -4.00 11.95
C SER A 44 -7.31 -3.47 10.85
N CYS A 45 -7.40 -4.17 9.71
CA CYS A 45 -8.24 -3.77 8.58
C CYS A 45 -9.75 -3.80 8.89
N LYS A 46 -10.19 -4.49 9.96
CA LYS A 46 -11.60 -4.48 10.40
C LYS A 46 -12.10 -3.09 10.78
N ALA A 47 -11.21 -2.19 11.20
CA ALA A 47 -11.55 -0.81 11.57
C ALA A 47 -11.67 0.14 10.36
N THR A 48 -11.47 -0.36 9.13
CA THR A 48 -11.43 0.46 7.92
C THR A 48 -12.74 0.41 7.14
N THR A 49 -13.02 1.43 6.33
CA THR A 49 -14.22 1.50 5.48
C THR A 49 -14.24 0.42 4.40
N TYR A 50 -13.07 0.00 3.90
CA TYR A 50 -12.95 -1.04 2.88
C TYR A 50 -12.03 -2.20 3.34
N PRO A 51 -12.48 -3.07 4.27
CA PRO A 51 -11.63 -4.07 4.91
C PRO A 51 -10.98 -5.06 3.94
N ALA A 52 -11.73 -5.56 2.96
CA ALA A 52 -11.21 -6.50 1.97
C ALA A 52 -10.09 -5.87 1.13
N LEU A 53 -10.29 -4.61 0.70
CA LEU A 53 -9.27 -3.87 -0.05
C LEU A 53 -8.05 -3.56 0.82
N CYS A 54 -8.25 -3.22 2.10
CA CYS A 54 -7.17 -3.00 3.06
C CYS A 54 -6.29 -4.25 3.17
N VAL A 55 -6.89 -5.42 3.42
CA VAL A 55 -6.14 -6.69 3.53
C VAL A 55 -5.42 -7.00 2.23
N HIS A 56 -6.12 -6.92 1.10
CA HIS A 56 -5.52 -7.19 -0.21
C HIS A 56 -4.31 -6.29 -0.49
N SER A 57 -4.44 -5.00 -0.19
CA SER A 57 -3.40 -4.00 -0.49
C SER A 57 -2.18 -4.10 0.44
N LEU A 58 -2.33 -4.69 1.62
CA LEU A 58 -1.27 -4.71 2.66
C LEU A 58 -0.63 -6.08 2.86
N SER A 59 -1.27 -7.17 2.44
CA SER A 59 -0.78 -8.54 2.70
C SER A 59 0.60 -8.81 2.09
N ALA A 60 0.91 -8.25 0.92
CA ALA A 60 2.23 -8.36 0.30
C ALA A 60 3.36 -7.72 1.13
N PHE A 61 3.01 -6.86 2.10
CA PHE A 61 3.94 -6.17 2.97
C PHE A 61 3.96 -6.77 4.39
N ALA A 62 3.39 -7.95 4.61
CA ALA A 62 3.29 -8.58 5.93
C ALA A 62 4.64 -8.68 6.66
N THR A 63 5.72 -9.01 5.94
CA THR A 63 7.08 -9.09 6.49
C THR A 63 7.61 -7.72 6.97
N LYS A 64 7.25 -6.63 6.28
CA LYS A 64 7.62 -5.26 6.65
C LYS A 64 6.76 -4.75 7.81
N ILE A 65 5.45 -4.99 7.75
CA ILE A 65 4.48 -4.54 8.75
C ILE A 65 4.69 -5.25 10.09
N ARG A 66 4.98 -6.56 10.04
CA ARG A 66 5.05 -7.44 11.22
C ARG A 66 3.77 -7.26 12.06
N ARG A 67 3.91 -6.88 13.33
CA ARG A 67 2.81 -6.53 14.24
C ARG A 67 2.89 -5.08 14.73
N SER A 68 3.50 -4.20 13.93
CA SER A 68 3.70 -2.80 14.29
C SER A 68 2.61 -1.91 13.70
N GLN A 69 1.84 -1.24 14.56
CA GLN A 69 0.82 -0.27 14.14
C GLN A 69 1.45 0.89 13.35
N ARG A 70 2.64 1.34 13.75
CA ARG A 70 3.40 2.37 13.02
C ARG A 70 3.76 1.92 11.62
N GLN A 71 4.35 0.72 11.47
CA GLN A 71 4.71 0.19 10.15
C GLN A 71 3.48 -0.08 9.29
N LEU A 72 2.37 -0.50 9.89
CA LEU A 72 1.08 -0.68 9.21
C LEU A 72 0.60 0.65 8.62
N SER A 73 0.53 1.71 9.42
CA SER A 73 0.08 3.03 8.96
C SER A 73 1.04 3.64 7.93
N GLN A 74 2.36 3.54 8.14
CA GLN A 74 3.36 3.98 7.16
C GLN A 74 3.23 3.24 5.82
N THR A 75 2.99 1.91 5.87
CA THR A 75 2.82 1.11 4.67
C THR A 75 1.52 1.45 3.95
N ALA A 76 0.43 1.67 4.67
CA ALA A 76 -0.84 2.10 4.09
C ALA A 76 -0.70 3.45 3.37
N LEU A 77 -0.04 4.44 3.99
CA LEU A 77 0.23 5.73 3.35
C LEU A 77 1.10 5.59 2.09
N ALA A 78 2.14 4.74 2.14
CA ALA A 78 3.00 4.49 0.99
C ALA A 78 2.25 3.81 -0.18
N VAL A 79 1.35 2.88 0.11
CA VAL A 79 0.48 2.25 -0.89
C VAL A 79 -0.48 3.27 -1.50
N SER A 80 -1.10 4.12 -0.69
CA SER A 80 -1.97 5.21 -1.17
C SER A 80 -1.19 6.18 -2.05
N LEU A 81 0.01 6.61 -1.64
CA LEU A 81 0.88 7.48 -2.42
C LEU A 81 1.26 6.85 -3.77
N SER A 82 1.61 5.56 -3.78
CA SER A 82 1.94 4.85 -5.01
C SER A 82 0.76 4.81 -5.99
N LYS A 83 -0.45 4.53 -5.47
CA LYS A 83 -1.68 4.53 -6.26
C LYS A 83 -2.05 5.93 -6.75
N ALA A 84 -1.88 6.96 -5.92
CA ALA A 84 -2.12 8.36 -6.28
C ALA A 84 -1.19 8.82 -7.42
N LYS A 85 0.10 8.50 -7.34
CA LYS A 85 1.07 8.78 -8.43
C LYS A 85 0.66 8.13 -9.74
N SER A 86 0.33 6.83 -9.70
CA SER A 86 -0.13 6.11 -10.89
C SER A 86 -1.42 6.69 -11.48
N ALA A 87 -2.36 7.11 -10.64
CA ALA A 87 -3.59 7.76 -11.07
C ALA A 87 -3.32 9.16 -11.65
N SER A 88 -2.46 9.97 -11.02
CA SER A 88 -2.07 11.30 -11.51
C SER A 88 -1.41 11.21 -12.91
N ASP A 89 -0.48 10.27 -13.10
CA ASP A 89 0.14 9.99 -14.39
C ASP A 89 -0.88 9.57 -15.46
N PHE A 90 -1.93 8.86 -15.05
CA PHE A 90 -2.99 8.44 -15.95
C PHE A 90 -3.92 9.60 -16.33
N VAL A 91 -4.33 10.40 -15.34
CA VAL A 91 -5.20 11.57 -15.53
C VAL A 91 -4.52 12.61 -16.43
N SER A 92 -3.23 12.86 -16.26
CA SER A 92 -2.48 13.82 -17.10
C SER A 92 -2.53 13.47 -18.60
N LYS A 93 -2.53 12.17 -18.92
CA LYS A 93 -2.61 11.65 -20.30
C LYS A 93 -4.02 11.77 -20.90
N MET A 94 -5.07 11.91 -20.08
CA MET A 94 -6.46 11.97 -20.57
C MET A 94 -6.77 13.22 -21.38
N THR A 95 -6.00 14.30 -21.20
CA THR A 95 -6.11 15.50 -22.02
C THR A 95 -5.85 15.25 -23.50
N ARG A 96 -5.16 14.16 -23.87
CA ARG A 96 -4.76 13.85 -25.24
C ARG A 96 -5.69 12.86 -25.96
N VAL A 97 -6.74 12.39 -25.29
CA VAL A 97 -7.68 11.42 -25.86
C VAL A 97 -8.49 12.06 -26.99
N LYS A 98 -8.59 11.36 -28.13
CA LYS A 98 -9.42 11.79 -29.27
C LYS A 98 -10.89 11.81 -28.86
N GLY A 99 -11.62 12.84 -29.29
CA GLY A 99 -13.04 12.98 -28.99
C GLY A 99 -13.37 13.53 -27.59
N ILE A 100 -12.36 13.96 -26.82
CA ILE A 100 -12.62 14.67 -25.56
C ILE A 100 -13.25 16.04 -25.82
N THR A 101 -14.38 16.30 -25.18
CA THR A 101 -15.07 17.58 -25.29
C THR A 101 -14.29 18.70 -24.56
N PRO A 102 -14.50 19.99 -24.91
CA PRO A 102 -13.89 21.09 -24.18
C PRO A 102 -14.21 21.07 -22.68
N ARG A 103 -15.43 20.68 -22.31
CA ARG A 103 -15.87 20.57 -20.91
C ARG A 103 -15.18 19.43 -20.17
N GLU A 104 -15.08 18.24 -20.79
CA GLU A 104 -14.30 17.14 -20.19
C GLU A 104 -12.83 17.52 -20.05
N ARG A 105 -12.26 18.20 -21.04
CA ARG A 105 -10.87 18.67 -20.99
C ARG A 105 -10.63 19.62 -19.82
N ALA A 106 -11.55 20.54 -19.55
CA ALA A 106 -11.50 21.42 -18.38
C ALA A 106 -11.53 20.61 -17.08
N ALA A 107 -12.51 19.72 -16.92
CA ALA A 107 -12.60 18.84 -15.74
C ALA A 107 -11.37 17.93 -15.56
N VAL A 108 -10.75 17.47 -16.65
CA VAL A 108 -9.49 16.73 -16.58
C VAL A 108 -8.37 17.62 -16.04
N LYS A 109 -8.26 18.89 -16.47
CA LYS A 109 -7.24 19.81 -15.94
C LYS A 109 -7.43 20.06 -14.44
N ASP A 110 -8.67 20.32 -14.01
CA ASP A 110 -8.98 20.49 -12.60
C ASP A 110 -8.64 19.21 -11.81
N CYS A 111 -8.93 18.03 -12.38
CA CYS A 111 -8.53 16.77 -11.76
C CYS A 111 -7.01 16.56 -11.73
N ILE A 112 -6.23 17.07 -12.70
CA ILE A 112 -4.76 17.01 -12.66
C ILE A 112 -4.23 17.77 -11.44
N GLU A 113 -4.76 18.97 -11.18
CA GLU A 113 -4.38 19.79 -10.04
C GLU A 113 -4.71 19.07 -8.72
N ASN A 114 -5.95 18.61 -8.56
CA ASN A 114 -6.38 17.85 -7.38
C ASN A 114 -5.54 16.57 -7.15
N MET A 115 -5.21 15.83 -8.21
CA MET A 115 -4.38 14.62 -8.09
C MET A 115 -2.91 14.94 -7.79
N ALA A 116 -2.40 16.09 -8.21
CA ALA A 116 -1.06 16.56 -7.81
C ALA A 116 -1.04 16.91 -6.32
N ASP A 117 -2.05 17.65 -5.85
CA ASP A 117 -2.20 17.98 -4.42
C ASP A 117 -2.33 16.69 -3.58
N THR A 118 -3.14 15.73 -4.03
CA THR A 118 -3.25 14.40 -3.40
C THR A 118 -1.88 13.74 -3.22
N VAL A 119 -1.03 13.76 -4.26
CA VAL A 119 0.32 13.17 -4.21
C VAL A 119 1.21 13.92 -3.23
N ASP A 120 1.14 15.24 -3.18
CA ASP A 120 1.94 16.06 -2.29
C ASP A 120 1.54 15.87 -0.82
N ARG A 121 0.24 15.88 -0.52
CA ARG A 121 -0.32 15.61 0.81
C ARG A 121 0.05 14.23 1.32
N LEU A 122 -0.08 13.20 0.48
CA LEU A 122 0.33 11.84 0.83
C LEU A 122 1.85 11.72 1.02
N SER A 123 2.63 12.44 0.21
CA SER A 123 4.10 12.48 0.36
C SER A 123 4.52 13.15 1.68
N GLN A 124 3.87 14.25 2.06
CA GLN A 124 4.06 14.91 3.37
C GLN A 124 3.73 13.94 4.51
N SER A 125 2.58 13.27 4.42
CA SER A 125 2.11 12.29 5.40
C SER A 125 3.11 11.13 5.62
N VAL A 126 3.66 10.59 4.53
CA VAL A 126 4.67 9.53 4.59
C VAL A 126 5.95 10.01 5.27
N ARG A 127 6.45 11.21 4.92
CA ARG A 127 7.68 11.76 5.51
C ARG A 127 7.51 12.05 7.00
N GLU A 128 6.41 12.69 7.37
CA GLU A 128 6.13 13.08 8.75
C GLU A 128 6.01 11.86 9.66
N LEU A 129 5.19 10.88 9.29
CA LEU A 129 5.07 9.64 10.05
C LEU A 129 6.38 8.83 10.04
N GLY A 130 7.19 8.97 8.98
CA GLY A 130 8.52 8.40 8.84
C GLY A 130 9.50 8.93 9.88
N HIS A 131 9.57 10.25 10.05
CA HIS A 131 10.55 10.94 10.88
C HIS A 131 10.10 11.19 12.32
N MET A 132 8.81 11.03 12.61
CA MET A 132 8.26 11.25 13.95
C MET A 132 8.91 10.32 14.99
N GLY A 133 9.47 10.90 16.05
CA GLY A 133 9.94 10.17 17.23
C GLY A 133 8.80 9.74 18.15
N SER A 134 9.13 9.10 19.26
CA SER A 134 8.24 9.01 20.43
C SER A 134 8.47 10.23 21.32
N GLY A 135 7.42 10.88 21.82
CA GLY A 135 7.57 11.99 22.76
C GLY A 135 6.48 13.05 22.67
N GLN A 136 6.78 14.22 23.26
CA GLN A 136 5.83 15.31 23.50
C GLN A 136 5.22 15.88 22.21
N ASP A 137 5.96 15.81 21.10
CA ASP A 137 5.50 16.32 19.80
C ASP A 137 4.71 15.29 18.97
N PHE A 138 4.54 14.05 19.47
CA PHE A 138 3.83 13.00 18.75
C PHE A 138 2.43 13.44 18.31
N VAL A 139 1.69 14.08 19.22
CA VAL A 139 0.31 14.54 18.95
C VAL A 139 0.27 15.57 17.83
N TRP A 140 1.23 16.50 17.81
CA TRP A 140 1.32 17.54 16.80
C TRP A 140 1.69 16.97 15.42
N HIS A 141 2.71 16.12 15.36
CA HIS A 141 3.07 15.46 14.11
C HIS A 141 1.91 14.57 13.61
N MET A 142 1.18 13.91 14.50
CA MET A 142 0.10 13.01 14.12
C MET A 142 -1.10 13.79 13.57
N SER A 143 -1.43 14.94 14.16
CA SER A 143 -2.50 15.80 13.64
C SER A 143 -2.17 16.35 12.25
N ASN A 144 -0.91 16.64 11.95
CA ASN A 144 -0.46 16.98 10.59
C ASN A 144 -0.73 15.84 9.60
N VAL A 145 -0.33 14.61 9.95
CA VAL A 145 -0.57 13.41 9.11
C VAL A 145 -2.07 13.23 8.88
N GLN A 146 -2.89 13.28 9.93
CA GLN A 146 -4.35 13.15 9.80
C GLN A 146 -4.95 14.23 8.90
N THR A 147 -4.48 15.48 9.04
CA THR A 147 -4.93 16.62 8.24
C THR A 147 -4.60 16.42 6.76
N TRP A 148 -3.35 16.08 6.44
CA TRP A 148 -2.94 15.91 5.05
C TRP A 148 -3.60 14.71 4.37
N VAL A 149 -3.75 13.58 5.06
CA VAL A 149 -4.44 12.41 4.49
C VAL A 149 -5.94 12.71 4.26
N SER A 150 -6.56 13.46 5.17
CA SER A 150 -7.96 13.90 4.99
C SER A 150 -8.09 14.90 3.83
N ALA A 151 -7.13 15.82 3.68
CA ALA A 151 -7.08 16.72 2.54
C ALA A 151 -6.93 15.94 1.22
N ALA A 152 -6.03 14.95 1.16
CA ALA A 152 -5.88 14.10 -0.02
C ALA A 152 -7.20 13.41 -0.43
N LEU A 153 -7.99 12.93 0.52
CA LEU A 153 -9.33 12.38 0.24
C LEU A 153 -10.29 13.42 -0.33
N THR A 154 -10.25 14.64 0.19
CA THR A 154 -11.06 15.76 -0.32
C THR A 154 -10.67 16.11 -1.75
N ASP A 155 -9.37 16.17 -2.05
CA ASP A 155 -8.86 16.46 -3.40
C ASP A 155 -9.28 15.36 -4.39
N GLU A 156 -9.15 14.08 -4.00
CA GLU A 156 -9.62 12.93 -4.78
C GLU A 156 -11.12 13.02 -5.08
N ASN A 157 -11.95 13.36 -4.08
CA ASN A 157 -13.40 13.55 -4.27
C ASN A 157 -13.70 14.77 -5.15
N THR A 158 -12.97 15.87 -4.98
CA THR A 158 -13.12 17.08 -5.79
C THR A 158 -12.81 16.81 -7.27
N CYS A 159 -11.76 16.02 -7.56
CA CYS A 159 -11.52 15.54 -8.92
C CYS A 159 -12.76 14.81 -9.48
N LEU A 160 -13.38 13.92 -8.70
CA LEU A 160 -14.55 13.16 -9.15
C LEU A 160 -15.78 14.06 -9.38
N ASP A 161 -16.00 15.02 -8.50
CA ASP A 161 -17.12 15.97 -8.56
C ASP A 161 -17.01 16.92 -9.77
N GLY A 162 -15.79 17.23 -10.20
CA GLY A 162 -15.53 17.97 -11.45
C GLY A 162 -16.13 17.32 -12.70
N PHE A 163 -16.47 16.02 -12.64
CA PHE A 163 -17.16 15.30 -13.71
C PHE A 163 -18.69 15.23 -13.56
N GLY A 164 -19.27 15.96 -12.61
CA GLY A 164 -20.71 16.04 -12.37
C GLY A 164 -21.47 16.96 -13.34
N GLY A 165 -22.79 16.80 -13.42
CA GLY A 165 -23.69 17.71 -14.13
C GLY A 165 -24.10 17.33 -15.55
N ARG A 166 -25.09 18.06 -16.08
CA ARG A 166 -25.68 17.82 -17.42
C ARG A 166 -24.60 17.93 -18.51
N GLY A 167 -24.54 16.93 -19.40
CA GLY A 167 -23.57 16.88 -20.51
C GLY A 167 -22.28 16.11 -20.20
N MET A 168 -22.13 15.51 -19.01
CA MET A 168 -20.99 14.66 -18.64
C MET A 168 -21.39 13.19 -18.45
N ASN A 169 -22.46 12.74 -19.11
CA ASN A 169 -23.11 11.47 -18.79
C ASN A 169 -22.54 10.26 -19.57
N ASN A 170 -21.92 10.47 -20.74
CA ASN A 170 -21.52 9.38 -21.64
C ASN A 170 -20.03 9.38 -22.03
N GLY A 171 -19.17 9.97 -21.19
CA GLY A 171 -17.75 10.10 -21.47
C GLY A 171 -16.92 8.87 -21.07
N ASN A 172 -16.27 8.21 -22.03
CA ASN A 172 -15.25 7.18 -21.77
C ASN A 172 -14.13 7.71 -20.84
N VAL A 173 -13.78 9.00 -20.97
CA VAL A 173 -12.79 9.69 -20.13
C VAL A 173 -13.24 9.75 -18.68
N LYS A 174 -14.46 10.22 -18.41
CA LYS A 174 -15.03 10.26 -17.05
C LYS A 174 -15.02 8.89 -16.39
N ALA A 175 -15.51 7.86 -17.08
CA ALA A 175 -15.56 6.50 -16.54
C ALA A 175 -14.14 5.97 -16.23
N ALA A 176 -13.17 6.25 -17.10
CA ALA A 176 -11.80 5.83 -16.92
C ALA A 176 -11.11 6.52 -15.73
N ILE A 177 -11.28 7.83 -15.59
CA ILE A 177 -10.74 8.61 -14.46
C ILE A 177 -11.41 8.18 -13.16
N ARG A 178 -12.75 8.10 -13.13
CA ARG A 178 -13.50 7.69 -11.94
C ARG A 178 -13.02 6.36 -11.38
N ARG A 179 -12.81 5.36 -12.24
CA ARG A 179 -12.30 4.04 -11.80
C ARG A 179 -10.95 4.14 -11.09
N ARG A 180 -10.04 4.97 -11.59
CA ARG A 180 -8.71 5.14 -10.99
C ARG A 180 -8.78 5.92 -9.70
N VAL A 181 -9.44 7.08 -9.71
CA VAL A 181 -9.49 7.99 -8.56
C VAL A 181 -10.28 7.39 -7.40
N VAL A 182 -11.40 6.70 -7.66
CA VAL A 182 -12.11 5.94 -6.61
C VAL A 182 -11.20 4.87 -5.99
N SER A 183 -10.39 4.17 -6.80
CA SER A 183 -9.45 3.20 -6.24
C SER A 183 -8.38 3.85 -5.36
N VAL A 184 -7.99 5.11 -5.62
CA VAL A 184 -7.09 5.86 -4.72
C VAL A 184 -7.84 6.23 -3.45
N ALA A 185 -9.01 6.85 -3.56
CA ALA A 185 -9.83 7.25 -2.42
C ALA A 185 -10.16 6.11 -1.45
N GLN A 186 -10.41 4.91 -1.96
CA GLN A 186 -10.65 3.76 -1.09
C GLN A 186 -9.41 3.34 -0.29
N VAL A 187 -8.21 3.36 -0.89
CA VAL A 187 -6.98 3.04 -0.14
C VAL A 187 -6.54 4.18 0.76
N THR A 188 -6.75 5.44 0.35
CA THR A 188 -6.48 6.62 1.17
C THR A 188 -7.41 6.64 2.39
N SER A 189 -8.69 6.28 2.23
CA SER A 189 -9.66 6.16 3.33
C SER A 189 -9.25 5.08 4.33
N ASN A 190 -8.81 3.92 3.84
CA ASN A 190 -8.27 2.87 4.70
C ASN A 190 -6.99 3.33 5.43
N ALA A 191 -6.09 4.05 4.75
CA ALA A 191 -4.88 4.58 5.36
C ALA A 191 -5.20 5.59 6.47
N LEU A 192 -6.16 6.50 6.25
CA LEU A 192 -6.64 7.44 7.27
C LEU A 192 -7.19 6.72 8.49
N ALA A 193 -8.02 5.70 8.30
CA ALA A 193 -8.55 4.90 9.41
C ALA A 193 -7.42 4.24 10.23
N LEU A 194 -6.41 3.66 9.56
CA LEU A 194 -5.27 3.04 10.25
C LEU A 194 -4.38 4.07 10.97
N VAL A 195 -4.20 5.27 10.40
CA VAL A 195 -3.53 6.40 11.06
C VAL A 195 -4.30 6.83 12.30
N ASN A 196 -5.62 6.97 12.22
CA ASN A 196 -6.46 7.32 13.37
C ASN A 196 -6.40 6.26 14.48
N CYS A 197 -6.43 4.97 14.11
CA CYS A 197 -6.22 3.88 15.07
C CYS A 197 -4.84 3.96 15.72
N PHE A 198 -3.79 4.32 14.98
CA PHE A 198 -2.46 4.51 15.54
C PHE A 198 -2.43 5.68 16.53
N ALA A 199 -2.96 6.84 16.13
CA ALA A 199 -3.05 8.03 16.97
C ALA A 199 -3.77 7.74 18.30
N SER A 200 -4.95 7.11 18.25
CA SER A 200 -5.79 6.84 19.44
C SER A 200 -5.08 6.05 20.53
N LYS A 201 -4.17 5.13 20.16
CA LYS A 201 -3.40 4.32 21.11
C LYS A 201 -2.32 5.10 21.86
N HIS A 202 -2.01 6.33 21.42
CA HIS A 202 -0.99 7.20 21.99
C HIS A 202 -1.58 8.45 22.66
N HIS A 203 -2.91 8.61 22.67
CA HIS A 203 -3.60 9.70 23.36
C HIS A 203 -3.91 9.39 24.84
N HIS A 204 -3.55 8.21 25.35
CA HIS A 204 -3.68 7.84 26.76
C HIS A 204 -2.30 7.46 27.29
N PRO A 205 -1.64 8.34 28.07
CA PRO A 205 -0.43 7.99 28.81
C PRO A 205 -0.70 6.99 29.94
#